data_AF-A0A7Z8Y8D0-F1
#
_entry.id   AF-A0A7Z8Y8D0-F1
#
_cell.length_a   1.000
_cell.length_b   1.000
_cell.length_c   1.000
_cell.angle_alpha   90.00
_cell.angle_beta   90.00
_cell.angle_gamma   90.00
#
_symmetry.space_group_name_H-M   'P 1'
#
loop_
_entity.id
_entity.type
_entity.pdbx_description
1 polymer ?
#
loop_
_entity_poly.entity_id
_entity_poly.type
_entity_poly.pdbx_seq_one_letter_code
_entity_poly.pdbx_strand_id
1 'polypeptide(L)'
;MSANRRRTVRKDLYFSAVEWDRILRRMRSTHCTNFSQFARDALARGRVEVVYRPERDQELIAQIARIGNNINQIARWANTQRGITIELSMEALSLLEEVRRLVADRPVSAHGDHQSLTGEKDSRVLD
;
A
#
# COMPACT_ATOMS: atom_id res chain seq x y z
N MET A 1 13.46 -8.19 -44.64
CA MET A 1 13.40 -9.48 -43.92
C MET A 1 12.74 -9.25 -42.56
N SER A 2 11.46 -9.58 -42.42
CA SER A 2 10.74 -9.45 -41.15
C SER A 2 11.24 -10.54 -40.19
N ALA A 3 11.99 -10.15 -39.17
CA ALA A 3 12.50 -11.05 -38.13
C ALA A 3 11.34 -11.90 -37.57
N ASN A 4 11.56 -13.21 -37.49
CA ASN A 4 10.55 -14.19 -37.09
C ASN A 4 10.02 -13.86 -35.68
N ARG A 5 8.82 -13.26 -35.62
CA ARG A 5 8.27 -12.72 -34.38
C ARG A 5 7.66 -13.85 -33.56
N ARG A 6 8.31 -14.21 -32.44
CA ARG A 6 7.82 -15.27 -31.52
C ARG A 6 6.42 -15.03 -30.92
N ARG A 7 5.89 -13.81 -31.01
CA ARG A 7 4.57 -13.43 -30.48
C ARG A 7 3.71 -12.89 -31.61
N THR A 8 2.83 -13.74 -32.13
CA THR A 8 2.03 -13.51 -33.35
C THR A 8 0.62 -13.02 -33.06
N VAL A 9 0.07 -13.33 -31.88
CA VAL A 9 -1.28 -12.89 -31.49
C VAL A 9 -1.24 -11.46 -30.94
N ARG A 10 -2.00 -10.56 -31.57
CA ARG A 10 -2.22 -9.18 -31.10
C ARG A 10 -3.62 -9.05 -30.48
N LYS A 11 -3.70 -8.30 -29.39
CA LYS A 11 -4.96 -7.88 -28.76
C LYS A 11 -4.86 -6.38 -28.50
N ASP A 12 -5.94 -5.67 -28.81
CA ASP A 12 -6.08 -4.24 -28.55
C ASP A 12 -6.97 -4.02 -27.33
N LEU A 13 -6.69 -2.97 -26.57
CA LEU A 13 -7.37 -2.60 -25.34
C LEU A 13 -7.62 -1.10 -25.33
N TYR A 14 -8.76 -0.69 -24.80
CA TYR A 14 -9.10 0.71 -24.59
C TYR A 14 -9.19 0.97 -23.10
N PHE A 15 -8.66 2.13 -22.67
CA PHE A 15 -8.70 2.58 -21.29
C PHE A 15 -9.22 4.01 -21.25
N SER A 16 -9.99 4.32 -20.22
CA SER A 16 -10.21 5.71 -19.81
C SER A 16 -8.91 6.33 -19.29
N ALA A 17 -8.86 7.66 -19.23
CA ALA A 17 -7.70 8.38 -18.70
C ALA A 17 -7.38 7.97 -17.24
N VAL A 18 -8.42 7.74 -16.44
CA VAL A 18 -8.30 7.33 -15.04
C VAL A 18 -7.73 5.92 -14.92
N GLU A 19 -8.21 4.97 -15.73
CA GLU A 19 -7.69 3.61 -15.76
C GLU A 19 -6.22 3.60 -16.20
N TRP A 20 -5.87 4.40 -17.21
CA TRP A 20 -4.51 4.50 -17.71
C TRP A 20 -3.53 5.02 -16.66
N ASP A 21 -3.90 6.07 -15.92
CA ASP A 21 -3.10 6.61 -14.83
C ASP A 21 -2.87 5.58 -13.70
N ARG A 22 -3.92 4.84 -13.33
CA ARG A 22 -3.82 3.72 -12.37
C ARG A 22 -2.86 2.63 -12.86
N ILE A 23 -2.96 2.25 -14.13
CA ILE A 23 -2.08 1.25 -14.77
C ILE A 23 -0.62 1.72 -14.77
N LEU A 24 -0.37 2.99 -15.13
CA LEU A 24 0.99 3.54 -15.17
C LEU A 24 1.64 3.58 -13.80
N ARG A 25 0.92 4.01 -12.76
CA ARG A 25 1.42 3.96 -11.37
C ARG A 25 1.82 2.54 -10.97
N ARG A 26 1.01 1.56 -11.34
CA ARG A 26 1.24 0.14 -11.04
C ARG A 26 2.39 -0.48 -11.83
N MET A 27 2.59 -0.05 -13.07
CA MET A 27 3.74 -0.46 -13.87
C MET A 27 5.05 0.07 -13.26
N ARG A 28 5.06 1.34 -12.82
CA ARG A 28 6.23 1.95 -12.17
C ARG A 28 6.60 1.27 -10.86
N SER A 29 5.62 0.80 -10.08
CA SER A 29 5.89 0.10 -8.81
C SER A 29 6.46 -1.31 -8.98
N THR A 30 6.40 -1.89 -10.19
CA THR A 30 6.83 -3.27 -10.49
C THR A 30 8.14 -3.33 -11.27
N HIS A 31 8.90 -2.22 -11.31
CA HIS A 31 10.16 -2.07 -12.08
C HIS A 31 10.04 -2.37 -13.58
N CYS A 32 8.81 -2.40 -14.13
CA CYS A 32 8.58 -2.58 -15.54
C CYS A 32 8.68 -1.23 -16.26
N THR A 33 9.48 -1.16 -17.33
CA THR A 33 9.63 0.06 -18.15
C THR A 33 8.72 0.08 -19.38
N ASN A 34 8.08 -1.05 -19.71
CA ASN A 34 7.26 -1.22 -20.90
C ASN A 34 5.89 -1.82 -20.55
N PHE A 35 4.82 -1.13 -20.96
CA PHE A 35 3.44 -1.57 -20.78
C PHE A 35 3.17 -2.95 -21.38
N SER A 36 3.71 -3.26 -22.56
CA SER A 36 3.50 -4.57 -23.20
C SER A 36 4.13 -5.73 -22.43
N GLN A 37 5.19 -5.48 -21.65
CA GLN A 37 5.77 -6.49 -20.76
C GLN A 37 4.92 -6.61 -19.49
N PHE A 38 4.61 -5.49 -18.88
CA PHE A 38 3.77 -5.42 -17.69
C PHE A 38 2.40 -6.09 -17.89
N ALA A 39 1.69 -5.78 -18.98
CA ALA A 39 0.39 -6.36 -19.28
C ALA A 39 0.44 -7.88 -19.50
N ARG A 40 1.49 -8.39 -20.16
CA ARG A 40 1.66 -9.84 -20.34
C ARG A 40 1.93 -10.54 -19.02
N ASP A 41 2.79 -9.97 -18.20
CA ASP A 41 3.14 -10.52 -16.89
C ASP A 41 1.92 -10.49 -15.96
N ALA A 42 1.13 -9.41 -16.01
CA ALA A 42 -0.13 -9.27 -15.29
C ALA A 42 -1.16 -10.32 -15.71
N LEU A 43 -1.40 -10.48 -17.01
CA LEU A 43 -2.39 -11.40 -17.57
C LEU A 43 -1.97 -12.87 -17.42
N ALA A 44 -0.69 -13.18 -17.54
CA ALA A 44 -0.19 -14.56 -17.47
C ALA A 44 -0.06 -15.09 -16.04
N ARG A 45 0.27 -14.23 -15.06
CA ARG A 45 0.50 -14.66 -13.67
C ARG A 45 -0.75 -14.63 -12.79
N GLY A 46 -1.85 -14.03 -13.24
CA GLY A 46 -3.14 -14.01 -12.52
C GLY A 46 -3.16 -13.22 -11.20
N ARG A 47 -2.00 -12.77 -10.70
CA ARG A 47 -1.88 -11.82 -9.59
C ARG A 47 -0.95 -10.71 -10.02
N VAL A 48 -1.53 -9.58 -10.34
CA VAL A 48 -0.86 -8.35 -9.96
C VAL A 48 -1.31 -8.14 -8.51
N GLU A 49 -0.43 -8.31 -7.54
CA GLU A 49 -0.69 -7.81 -6.20
C GLU A 49 -0.55 -6.28 -6.30
N VAL A 50 -1.66 -5.54 -6.14
CA VAL A 50 -1.51 -4.11 -5.81
C VAL A 50 -1.06 -4.17 -4.36
N VAL A 51 0.25 -4.13 -4.11
CA VAL A 51 0.68 -3.65 -2.80
C VAL A 51 0.29 -2.17 -2.81
N TYR A 52 -0.93 -1.88 -2.36
CA TYR A 52 -1.37 -0.54 -2.06
C TYR A 52 -0.44 -0.07 -0.94
N ARG A 53 0.66 0.58 -1.33
CA ARG A 53 1.32 1.50 -0.43
C ARG A 53 0.49 2.76 -0.52
N PRO A 54 -0.40 3.08 0.45
CA PRO A 54 -0.87 4.45 0.55
C PRO A 54 0.37 5.33 0.53
N GLU A 55 0.28 6.46 -0.17
CA GLU A 55 1.30 7.50 -0.08
C GLU A 55 1.62 7.65 1.41
N ARG A 56 2.86 7.28 1.76
CA ARG A 56 3.30 7.32 3.15
C ARG A 56 3.06 8.74 3.58
N ASP A 57 2.16 8.94 4.53
CA ASP A 57 1.98 10.23 5.14
C ASP A 57 3.29 10.55 5.89
N GLN A 58 4.21 11.19 5.16
CA GLN A 58 5.55 11.49 5.65
C GLN A 58 5.47 12.39 6.88
N GLU A 59 4.41 13.20 6.97
CA GLU A 59 4.11 14.02 8.13
C GLU A 59 3.73 13.16 9.33
N LEU A 60 2.84 12.19 9.17
CA LEU A 60 2.50 11.23 10.23
C LEU A 60 3.71 10.40 10.67
N ILE A 61 4.53 9.92 9.72
CA ILE A 61 5.74 9.17 10.05
C ILE A 61 6.73 10.05 10.82
N ALA A 62 6.89 11.31 10.44
CA ALA A 62 7.75 12.26 11.15
C ALA A 62 7.23 12.56 12.57
N GLN A 63 5.91 12.69 12.74
CA GLN A 63 5.27 12.88 14.05
C GLN A 63 5.48 11.65 14.96
N ILE A 64 5.26 10.44 14.44
CA ILE A 64 5.50 9.18 15.17
C ILE A 64 6.99 9.04 15.52
N ALA A 65 7.90 9.38 14.59
CA ALA A 65 9.33 9.30 14.85
C ALA A 65 9.77 10.25 15.98
N ARG A 66 9.21 11.46 16.04
CA ARG A 66 9.46 12.41 17.14
C ARG A 66 9.00 11.86 18.49
N ILE A 67 7.81 11.27 18.54
CA ILE A 67 7.29 10.65 19.77
C ILE A 67 8.16 9.45 20.18
N GLY A 68 8.53 8.59 19.22
CA GLY A 68 9.42 7.46 19.47
C GLY A 68 10.79 7.89 20.01
N ASN A 69 11.33 9.01 19.53
CA ASN A 69 12.57 9.57 20.06
C ASN A 69 12.44 10.01 21.52
N ASN A 70 11.33 10.66 21.90
CA ASN A 70 11.08 11.07 23.28
C ASN A 70 10.94 9.85 24.22
N ILE A 71 10.21 8.82 23.80
CA ILE A 71 10.09 7.55 24.56
C ILE A 71 11.46 6.89 24.72
N ASN A 72 12.30 6.91 23.69
CA ASN A 72 13.65 6.35 23.76
C ASN A 72 14.55 7.13 24.74
N GLN A 73 14.39 8.45 24.83
CA GLN A 73 15.11 9.27 25.81
C GLN A 73 14.66 8.93 27.24
N ILE A 74 13.36 8.80 27.48
CA ILE A 74 12.77 8.35 28.75
C ILE A 74 13.35 6.99 29.15
N ALA A 75 13.36 6.03 28.21
CA ALA A 75 13.91 4.69 28.46
C ALA A 75 15.42 4.73 28.78
N ARG A 76 16.20 5.53 28.04
CA ARG A 76 17.63 5.71 28.33
C ARG A 76 17.85 6.36 29.69
N TRP A 77 17.06 7.36 30.05
CA TRP A 77 17.15 8.05 31.34
C TRP A 77 16.85 7.08 32.48
N ALA A 78 15.76 6.32 32.39
CA ALA A 78 15.39 5.30 33.37
C ALA A 78 16.47 4.21 33.50
N ASN A 79 17.03 3.74 32.38
CA ASN A 79 18.12 2.77 32.37
C ASN A 79 19.41 3.34 32.99
N THR A 80 19.72 4.61 32.73
CA THR A 80 20.93 5.27 33.25
C THR A 80 20.81 5.54 34.75
N GLN A 81 19.61 5.89 35.23
CA GLN A 81 19.36 6.21 36.64
C GLN A 81 18.93 5.00 37.49
N ARG A 82 18.84 3.80 36.89
CA ARG A 82 18.40 2.54 37.53
C ARG A 82 17.08 2.68 38.30
N GLY A 83 16.18 3.53 37.81
CA GLY A 83 14.93 3.84 38.50
C GLY A 83 13.91 4.42 37.54
N ILE A 84 12.67 3.98 37.67
CA ILE A 84 11.52 4.55 36.97
C ILE A 84 10.76 5.38 38.01
N THR A 85 10.54 6.65 37.73
CA THR A 85 9.65 7.49 38.55
C THR A 85 8.22 7.43 38.02
N ILE A 86 7.26 7.76 38.88
CA ILE A 86 5.84 7.81 38.52
C ILE A 86 5.62 8.87 37.44
N GLU A 87 6.30 10.02 37.54
CA GLU A 87 6.24 11.11 36.57
C GLU A 87 6.69 10.66 35.18
N LEU A 88 7.79 9.91 35.09
CA LEU A 88 8.30 9.37 33.82
C LEU A 88 7.31 8.39 33.18
N SER A 89 6.66 7.59 34.02
CA SER A 89 5.67 6.60 33.58
C SER A 89 4.42 7.28 33.04
N MET A 90 3.98 8.36 33.69
CA MET A 90 2.85 9.17 33.24
C MET A 90 3.16 9.92 31.94
N GLU A 91 4.38 10.44 31.77
CA GLU A 91 4.79 11.11 30.53
C GLU A 91 4.81 10.14 29.34
N ALA A 92 5.35 8.93 29.54
CA ALA A 92 5.33 7.88 28.51
C ALA A 92 3.90 7.47 28.12
N LEU A 93 2.99 7.34 29.09
CA LEU A 93 1.57 7.04 28.84
C LEU A 93 0.88 8.15 28.05
N SER A 94 1.16 9.43 28.39
CA SER A 94 0.62 10.58 27.66
C SER A 94 1.05 10.59 26.19
N LEU A 95 2.33 10.30 25.92
CA LEU A 95 2.87 10.20 24.56
C LEU A 95 2.23 9.04 23.76
N LEU A 96 1.99 7.89 24.40
CA LEU A 96 1.29 6.76 23.76
C LEU A 96 -0.17 7.10 23.42
N GLU A 97 -0.81 7.88 24.27
CA GLU A 97 -2.20 8.30 24.07
C GLU A 97 -2.32 9.35 22.95
N GLU A 98 -1.32 10.21 22.77
CA GLU A 98 -1.19 11.12 21.62
C GLU A 98 -1.05 10.34 20.31
N VAL A 99 -0.19 9.31 20.27
CA VAL A 99 -0.08 8.40 19.10
C VAL A 99 -1.42 7.75 18.80
N ARG A 100 -2.11 7.23 19.82
CA ARG A 100 -3.41 6.59 19.66
C ARG A 100 -4.44 7.55 19.07
N ARG A 101 -4.47 8.82 19.49
CA ARG A 101 -5.37 9.83 18.90
C ARG A 101 -5.01 10.16 17.45
N LEU A 102 -3.74 10.39 17.14
CA LEU A 102 -3.30 10.69 15.78
C LEU A 102 -3.66 9.57 14.78
N VAL A 103 -3.64 8.32 15.24
CA VAL A 103 -4.04 7.16 14.44
C VAL A 103 -5.56 6.98 14.37
N ALA A 104 -6.29 7.32 15.44
CA ALA A 104 -7.74 7.14 15.51
C ALA A 104 -8.55 8.25 14.81
N ASP A 105 -8.03 9.47 14.74
CA ASP A 105 -8.72 10.64 14.17
C ASP A 105 -8.73 10.64 12.63
N ARG A 106 -8.03 9.71 12.00
CA ARG A 106 -8.15 9.44 10.57
C ARG A 106 -8.95 8.17 10.35
N PRO A 107 -10.15 8.23 9.76
CA PRO A 107 -10.78 7.02 9.26
C PRO A 107 -9.83 6.41 8.24
N VAL A 108 -9.49 5.13 8.42
CA VAL A 108 -8.98 4.30 7.34
C VAL A 108 -9.98 4.50 6.21
N SER A 109 -9.62 5.31 5.22
CA SER A 109 -10.48 5.52 4.06
C SER A 109 -10.69 4.15 3.46
N ALA A 110 -11.89 3.64 3.65
CA ALA A 110 -12.35 2.35 3.17
C ALA A 110 -12.27 2.38 1.65
N HIS A 111 -11.16 1.92 1.08
CA HIS A 111 -11.06 1.57 -0.33
C HIS A 111 -10.29 0.26 -0.47
N GLY A 112 -10.81 -0.73 0.25
CA GLY A 112 -10.69 -2.13 -0.12
C GLY A 112 -12.05 -2.59 -0.61
N ASP A 113 -12.53 -2.01 -1.73
CA ASP A 113 -13.59 -2.65 -2.50
C ASP A 113 -12.99 -3.94 -3.08
N HIS A 114 -13.00 -4.97 -2.25
CA HIS A 114 -12.88 -6.34 -2.70
C HIS A 114 -14.22 -6.68 -3.37
N GLN A 115 -14.46 -6.13 -4.57
CA GLN A 115 -15.41 -6.73 -5.49
C GLN A 115 -14.82 -8.07 -5.90
N SER A 116 -15.19 -9.06 -5.10
CA SER A 116 -15.16 -10.47 -5.43
C SER A 116 -15.95 -10.64 -6.73
N LEU A 117 -15.27 -10.61 -7.87
CA LEU A 117 -15.81 -11.13 -9.12
C LEU A 117 -15.77 -12.65 -9.04
N THR A 118 -16.59 -13.22 -8.17
CA THR A 118 -16.94 -14.63 -8.20
C THR A 118 -18.21 -14.77 -9.02
N GLY A 119 -18.00 -15.14 -10.29
CA GLY A 119 -18.89 -15.97 -11.09
C GLY A 119 -20.38 -15.62 -11.06
N GLU A 120 -20.77 -14.67 -11.91
CA GLU A 120 -22.08 -14.77 -12.53
C GLU A 120 -22.06 -16.02 -13.40
N LYS A 121 -22.69 -17.08 -12.89
CA LYS A 121 -22.84 -18.35 -13.58
C LYS A 121 -23.58 -18.08 -14.88
N ASP A 122 -22.90 -18.45 -15.94
CA ASP A 122 -23.43 -18.94 -17.20
C ASP A 122 -24.77 -19.68 -16.96
N SER A 123 -25.87 -19.01 -17.32
CA SER A 123 -27.19 -19.62 -17.44
C SER A 123 -27.93 -18.98 -18.61
N ARG A 124 -27.39 -19.17 -19.81
CA ARG A 124 -28.25 -19.37 -20.98
C ARG A 124 -27.92 -20.71 -21.61
N VAL A 125 -28.62 -21.68 -21.05
CA VAL A 125 -28.95 -22.97 -21.66
C VAL A 125 -29.61 -22.69 -23.01
N LEU A 126 -29.06 -23.38 -24.02
CA LEU A 126 -29.67 -23.86 -25.26
C LEU A 126 -31.18 -23.62 -25.39
N ASP A 127 -31.57 -22.81 -26.38
CA ASP A 127 -32.40 -23.20 -27.53
C ASP A 127 -32.38 -22.10 -28.60
#